data_AF-A0A935F7T4-F1
#
_entry.id   AF-A0A935F7T4-F1
#
_cell.length_a   1.000
_cell.length_b   1.000
_cell.length_c   1.000
_cell.angle_alpha   90.00
_cell.angle_beta   90.00
_cell.angle_gamma   90.00
#
_symmetry.space_group_name_H-M   'P 1'
#
loop_
_entity.id
_entity.type
_entity.pdbx_description
1 polymer ?
#
loop_
_entity_poly.entity_id
_entity_poly.type
_entity_poly.pdbx_seq_one_letter_code
_entity_poly.pdbx_strand_id
1 'polypeptide(L)'
;MEKLETFILHIENFLTLSASKKIDFFVYYLLIVRKQDGVLSKEVDECFEALHISPYTNTPQYLSNKSKGKNCQFIKNKNGRYYLVRSFKETIDKQFGKIPIPKASTSKYLPFEIFNDTRGYIQQIAEQTINSYDLGLFDACAVLTRKLLEVLIIECFERHSVDRLIKKSDGCFYYLSDLITELLKEPKWNISRNAKQSLPKIK
;
A
#
# COMPACT_ATOMS: atom_id res chain seq x y z
N MET A 1 -1.34 -15.83 -6.28
CA MET A 1 -0.54 -15.73 -5.05
C MET A 1 0.88 -16.09 -5.42
N GLU A 2 1.86 -15.26 -5.07
CA GLU A 2 3.26 -15.43 -5.49
C GLU A 2 3.83 -16.78 -5.00
N LYS A 3 4.66 -17.43 -5.83
CA LYS A 3 5.34 -18.69 -5.51
C LYS A 3 6.63 -18.43 -4.73
N LEU A 4 7.11 -19.43 -3.98
CA LEU A 4 8.27 -19.28 -3.10
C LEU A 4 9.55 -18.95 -3.90
N GLU A 5 9.71 -19.59 -5.05
CA GLU A 5 10.85 -19.39 -5.96
C GLU A 5 10.92 -17.95 -6.48
N THR A 6 9.77 -17.31 -6.69
CA THR A 6 9.70 -15.90 -7.08
C THR A 6 9.96 -14.98 -5.87
N PHE A 7 9.38 -15.32 -4.71
CA PHE A 7 9.53 -14.53 -3.50
C PHE A 7 10.99 -14.36 -3.09
N ILE A 8 11.80 -15.43 -3.13
CA ILE A 8 13.20 -15.36 -2.70
C ILE A 8 14.07 -14.44 -3.56
N LEU A 9 13.66 -14.15 -4.81
CA LEU A 9 14.38 -13.22 -5.69
C LEU A 9 14.31 -11.78 -5.19
N HIS A 10 13.32 -11.45 -4.35
CA HIS A 10 13.19 -10.15 -3.71
C HIS A 10 14.10 -10.01 -2.47
N ILE A 11 14.82 -11.06 -2.07
CA ILE A 11 15.70 -11.05 -0.91
C ILE A 11 17.15 -11.01 -1.37
N GLU A 12 17.84 -9.92 -1.04
CA GLU A 12 19.25 -9.74 -1.38
C GLU A 12 20.10 -10.88 -0.82
N ASN A 13 20.91 -11.50 -1.68
CA ASN A 13 21.85 -12.57 -1.33
C ASN A 13 21.20 -13.75 -0.57
N PHE A 14 19.94 -14.08 -0.88
CA PHE A 14 19.17 -15.11 -0.15
C PHE A 14 19.95 -16.42 0.07
N LEU A 15 20.62 -16.92 -0.98
CA LEU A 15 21.33 -18.20 -0.92
C LEU A 15 22.49 -18.20 0.08
N THR A 16 23.16 -17.07 0.29
CA THR A 16 24.30 -16.94 1.22
C THR A 16 23.87 -16.71 2.67
N LEU A 17 22.58 -16.45 2.93
CA LEU A 17 22.06 -16.28 4.28
C LEU A 17 22.19 -17.57 5.09
N SER A 18 22.35 -17.44 6.41
CA SER A 18 22.28 -18.58 7.31
C SER A 18 20.90 -19.25 7.24
N ALA A 19 20.84 -20.57 7.44
CA ALA A 19 19.57 -21.29 7.49
C ALA A 19 18.62 -20.71 8.55
N SER A 20 19.14 -20.24 9.69
CA SER A 20 18.33 -19.56 10.70
C SER A 20 17.68 -18.27 10.17
N LYS A 21 18.40 -17.49 9.35
CA LYS A 21 17.87 -16.25 8.81
C LYS A 21 16.83 -16.51 7.71
N LYS A 22 17.01 -17.58 6.93
CA LYS A 22 16.03 -18.05 5.94
C LYS A 22 14.68 -18.39 6.59
N ILE A 23 14.67 -18.95 7.81
CA ILE A 23 13.42 -19.21 8.57
C ILE A 23 12.59 -17.92 8.73
N ASP A 24 13.21 -16.79 9.07
CA ASP A 24 12.49 -15.51 9.24
C ASP A 24 11.70 -15.14 7.98
N PHE A 25 12.32 -15.32 6.81
CA PHE A 25 11.70 -15.02 5.51
C PHE A 25 10.66 -16.06 5.09
N PHE A 26 10.85 -17.34 5.42
CA PHE A 26 9.83 -18.37 5.17
C PHE A 26 8.57 -18.15 6.00
N VAL A 27 8.72 -17.80 7.29
CA VAL A 27 7.57 -17.43 8.13
C VAL A 27 6.87 -16.19 7.58
N TYR A 28 7.63 -15.19 7.10
CA TYR A 28 7.05 -14.02 6.44
C TYR A 28 6.30 -14.38 5.16
N TYR A 29 6.88 -15.20 4.29
CA TYR A 29 6.25 -15.67 3.06
C TYR A 29 4.92 -16.38 3.36
N LEU A 30 4.94 -17.34 4.28
CA LEU A 30 3.76 -18.13 4.65
C LEU A 30 2.64 -17.26 5.25
N LEU A 31 2.97 -16.32 6.14
CA LEU A 31 1.97 -15.46 6.75
C LEU A 31 1.48 -14.33 5.85
N ILE A 32 2.39 -13.62 5.19
CA ILE A 32 2.09 -12.33 4.53
C ILE A 32 1.82 -12.51 3.05
N VAL A 33 2.67 -13.28 2.36
CA VAL A 33 2.55 -13.50 0.91
C VAL A 33 1.49 -14.56 0.62
N ARG A 34 1.49 -15.65 1.41
CA ARG A 34 0.53 -16.75 1.32
C ARG A 34 -0.74 -16.56 2.15
N LYS A 35 -0.80 -15.49 2.96
CA LYS A 35 -1.97 -15.12 3.79
C LYS A 35 -2.44 -16.26 4.71
N GLN A 36 -1.53 -17.11 5.20
CA GLN A 36 -1.89 -18.17 6.14
C GLN A 36 -2.16 -17.61 7.54
N ASP A 37 -3.10 -18.24 8.25
CA ASP A 37 -3.39 -17.93 9.65
C ASP A 37 -2.48 -18.76 10.58
N GLY A 38 -1.25 -18.28 10.76
CA GLY A 38 -0.24 -18.94 11.59
C GLY A 38 0.54 -20.02 10.83
N VAL A 39 1.74 -20.32 11.31
CA VAL A 39 2.69 -21.25 10.66
C VAL A 39 3.13 -22.35 11.62
N LEU A 40 3.16 -23.60 11.16
CA LEU A 40 3.78 -24.73 11.83
C LEU A 40 5.25 -24.85 11.43
N SER A 41 6.09 -25.37 12.32
CA SER A 41 7.51 -25.60 12.03
C SER A 41 7.71 -26.47 10.78
N LYS A 42 6.84 -27.47 10.57
CA LYS A 42 6.86 -28.35 9.39
C LYS A 42 6.68 -27.58 8.07
N GLU A 43 5.80 -26.58 8.05
CA GLU A 43 5.56 -25.76 6.84
C GLU A 43 6.78 -24.89 6.49
N VAL A 44 7.58 -24.52 7.50
CA VAL A 44 8.88 -23.86 7.28
C VAL A 44 9.90 -24.84 6.73
N ASP A 45 9.94 -26.08 7.22
CA ASP A 45 10.81 -27.13 6.70
C ASP A 45 10.47 -27.48 5.24
N GLU A 46 9.18 -27.52 4.90
CA GLU A 46 8.69 -27.68 3.52
C GLU A 46 9.20 -26.57 2.57
N CYS A 47 9.48 -25.36 3.08
CA CYS A 47 10.09 -24.29 2.28
C CYS A 47 11.57 -24.58 1.94
N PHE A 48 12.32 -25.20 2.85
CA PHE A 48 13.70 -25.64 2.54
C PHE A 48 13.70 -26.75 1.50
N GLU A 49 12.78 -27.71 1.62
CA GLU A 49 12.62 -28.83 0.68
C GLU A 49 12.23 -28.34 -0.71
N ALA A 50 11.24 -27.44 -0.81
CA ALA A 50 10.78 -26.87 -2.07
C ALA A 50 11.87 -26.11 -2.83
N LEU A 51 12.83 -25.51 -2.11
CA LEU A 51 13.96 -24.80 -2.69
C LEU A 51 15.21 -25.67 -2.87
N HIS A 52 15.16 -26.95 -2.46
CA HIS A 52 16.29 -27.88 -2.50
C HIS A 52 17.56 -27.34 -1.82
N ILE A 53 17.41 -26.66 -0.68
CA ILE A 53 18.52 -26.12 0.10
C ILE A 53 18.67 -26.83 1.43
N SER A 54 19.88 -26.77 2.02
CA SER A 54 20.15 -27.41 3.31
C SER A 54 19.21 -26.90 4.40
N PRO A 55 18.51 -27.79 5.13
CA PRO A 55 17.57 -27.40 6.17
C PRO A 55 18.30 -26.85 7.40
N TYR A 56 17.57 -26.11 8.24
CA TYR A 56 18.05 -25.76 9.55
C TYR A 56 17.98 -26.96 10.50
N THR A 57 18.97 -27.11 11.39
CA THR A 57 19.12 -28.31 12.24
C THR A 57 17.91 -28.60 13.13
N ASN A 58 17.21 -27.57 13.62
CA ASN A 58 16.02 -27.75 14.44
C ASN A 58 15.09 -26.53 14.39
N THR A 59 14.24 -26.49 13.36
CA THR A 59 13.28 -25.38 13.13
C THR A 59 12.33 -25.16 14.32
N PRO A 60 11.72 -26.20 14.93
CA PRO A 60 10.90 -26.03 16.14
C PRO A 60 11.64 -25.31 17.29
N GLN A 61 12.91 -25.67 17.52
CA GLN A 61 13.71 -25.05 18.56
C GLN A 61 14.01 -23.58 18.26
N TYR A 62 14.34 -23.25 17.00
CA TYR A 62 14.58 -21.87 16.59
C TYR A 62 13.34 -21.00 16.84
N LEU A 63 12.19 -21.41 16.33
CA LEU A 63 10.93 -20.68 16.48
C LEU A 63 10.56 -20.53 17.97
N SER A 64 10.67 -21.59 18.75
CA SER A 64 10.41 -21.57 20.21
C SER A 64 11.35 -20.64 20.96
N ASN A 65 12.66 -20.66 20.67
CA ASN A 65 13.64 -19.78 21.31
C ASN A 65 13.39 -18.32 20.96
N LYS A 66 13.07 -18.04 19.69
CA LYS A 66 12.76 -16.70 19.19
C LYS A 66 11.35 -16.22 19.57
N SER A 67 10.56 -17.02 20.29
CA SER A 67 9.31 -16.60 20.92
C SER A 67 9.45 -16.12 22.36
N LYS A 68 10.65 -16.17 22.96
CA LYS A 68 10.89 -15.83 24.36
C LYS A 68 11.59 -14.48 24.50
N GLY A 69 11.36 -13.80 25.63
CA GLY A 69 12.05 -12.57 26.01
C GLY A 69 11.48 -11.28 25.40
N LYS A 70 12.07 -10.14 25.78
CA LYS A 70 11.62 -8.78 25.43
C LYS A 70 11.71 -8.46 23.92
N ASN A 71 12.64 -9.11 23.21
CA ASN A 71 12.87 -8.93 21.78
C ASN A 71 12.45 -10.18 20.98
N CYS A 72 11.35 -10.82 21.38
CA CYS A 72 10.83 -11.97 20.64
C CYS A 72 10.46 -11.56 19.20
N GLN A 73 10.71 -12.49 18.28
CA GLN A 73 10.43 -12.35 16.85
C GLN A 73 9.10 -13.02 16.48
N PHE A 74 8.71 -14.05 17.23
CA PHE A 74 7.51 -14.84 16.96
C PHE A 74 6.59 -14.94 18.17
N ILE A 75 5.28 -15.02 17.94
CA ILE A 75 4.26 -15.34 18.95
C ILE A 75 3.78 -16.77 18.68
N LYS A 76 3.85 -17.63 19.70
CA LYS A 76 3.31 -19.00 19.62
C LYS A 76 1.91 -19.03 20.22
N ASN A 77 0.93 -19.52 19.46
CA ASN A 77 -0.44 -19.72 19.97
C ASN A 77 -0.59 -21.09 20.66
N LYS A 78 -1.76 -21.33 21.27
CA LYS A 78 -2.08 -22.59 21.96
C LYS A 78 -2.07 -23.82 21.04
N ASN A 79 -2.33 -23.62 19.76
CA ASN A 79 -2.37 -24.68 18.74
C ASN A 79 -0.99 -24.97 18.14
N GLY A 80 0.08 -24.40 18.70
CA GLY A 80 1.45 -24.61 18.25
C GLY A 80 1.85 -23.84 16.99
N ARG A 81 0.99 -22.95 16.48
CA ARG A 81 1.28 -22.09 15.34
C ARG A 81 2.02 -20.83 15.75
N TYR A 82 2.90 -20.37 14.88
CA TYR A 82 3.73 -19.19 15.05
C TYR A 82 3.23 -18.03 14.18
N TYR A 83 3.29 -16.83 14.72
CA TYR A 83 2.98 -15.56 14.06
C TYR A 83 4.18 -14.62 14.21
N LEU A 84 4.35 -13.67 13.29
CA LEU A 84 5.35 -12.61 13.46
C LEU A 84 4.90 -11.60 14.52
N VAL A 85 5.81 -11.23 15.41
CA VAL A 85 5.64 -10.02 16.25
C VAL A 85 5.59 -8.80 15.34
N ARG A 86 4.72 -7.83 15.64
CA ARG A 86 4.49 -6.64 14.81
C ARG A 86 5.78 -5.86 14.49
N SER A 87 6.59 -5.56 15.51
CA SER A 87 7.86 -4.83 15.34
C SER A 87 8.87 -5.60 14.49
N PHE A 88 8.88 -6.94 14.59
CA PHE A 88 9.74 -7.78 13.76
C PHE A 88 9.25 -7.84 12.31
N LYS A 89 7.93 -7.93 12.09
CA LYS A 89 7.33 -7.80 10.75
C LYS A 89 7.71 -6.48 10.10
N GLU A 90 7.59 -5.36 10.81
CA GLU A 90 7.97 -4.03 10.30
C GLU A 90 9.46 -3.96 9.94
N THR A 91 10.33 -4.69 10.65
CA THR A 91 11.75 -4.80 10.31
C THR A 91 11.98 -5.56 9.01
N ILE A 92 11.21 -6.62 8.75
CA ILE A 92 11.28 -7.38 7.49
C ILE A 92 10.64 -6.58 6.34
N ASP A 93 9.50 -5.92 6.57
CA ASP A 93 8.81 -5.08 5.58
C ASP A 93 9.74 -3.99 5.00
N LYS A 94 10.54 -3.34 5.87
CA LYS A 94 11.54 -2.35 5.44
C LYS A 94 12.57 -2.91 4.47
N GLN A 95 12.94 -4.19 4.56
CA GLN A 95 13.89 -4.82 3.64
C GLN A 95 13.30 -4.99 2.23
N PHE A 96 11.97 -5.06 2.12
CA PHE A 96 11.25 -5.16 0.85
C PHE A 96 10.80 -3.80 0.31
N GLY A 97 11.31 -2.70 0.84
CA GLY A 97 10.84 -1.36 0.47
C GLY A 97 9.38 -1.09 0.83
N LYS A 98 8.74 -1.96 1.62
CA LYS A 98 7.41 -1.73 2.19
C LYS A 98 7.56 -0.80 3.38
N ILE A 99 7.87 0.46 3.09
CA ILE A 99 7.74 1.53 4.07
C ILE A 99 6.25 1.55 4.43
N PRO A 100 5.88 1.42 5.71
CA PRO A 100 4.50 1.68 6.12
C PRO A 100 4.21 3.11 5.68
N ILE A 101 3.39 3.27 4.65
CA ILE A 101 2.90 4.59 4.27
C ILE A 101 2.16 5.08 5.51
N PRO A 102 2.60 6.19 6.14
CA PRO A 102 1.89 6.74 7.27
C PRO A 102 0.43 6.92 6.87
N LYS A 103 -0.50 6.49 7.71
CA LYS A 103 -1.89 6.91 7.50
C LYS A 103 -1.89 8.43 7.52
N ALA A 104 -2.40 9.05 6.47
CA ALA A 104 -2.54 10.50 6.40
C ALA A 104 -3.44 10.94 7.56
N SER A 105 -2.86 11.44 8.65
CA SER A 105 -3.62 11.82 9.86
C SER A 105 -3.51 13.30 10.17
N THR A 106 -2.40 13.96 9.82
CA THR A 106 -2.23 15.41 10.06
C THR A 106 -1.21 15.96 9.08
N SER A 107 -1.67 16.36 7.89
CA SER A 107 -0.81 16.97 6.87
C SER A 107 -0.97 18.48 6.84
N LYS A 108 0.11 19.18 6.49
CA LYS A 108 0.08 20.62 6.17
C LYS A 108 -0.46 20.91 4.77
N TYR A 109 -0.65 19.88 3.94
CA TYR A 109 -1.12 20.03 2.57
C TYR A 109 -2.63 20.02 2.46
N LEU A 110 -3.25 18.90 2.83
CA LEU A 110 -4.70 18.70 2.80
C LEU A 110 -5.13 17.90 4.03
N PRO A 111 -6.19 18.32 4.74
CA PRO A 111 -6.79 17.52 5.80
C PRO A 111 -7.42 16.26 5.20
N PHE A 112 -7.02 15.07 5.64
CA PHE A 112 -7.54 13.82 5.10
C PHE A 112 -9.02 13.61 5.43
N GLU A 113 -9.49 14.22 6.52
CA GLU A 113 -10.84 14.06 7.07
C GLU A 113 -11.94 14.49 6.09
N ILE A 114 -11.63 15.37 5.13
CA ILE A 114 -12.58 15.79 4.09
C ILE A 114 -12.93 14.66 3.10
N PHE A 115 -12.14 13.58 3.10
CA PHE A 115 -12.36 12.40 2.27
C PHE A 115 -13.00 11.24 3.03
N ASN A 116 -13.28 11.40 4.32
CA ASN A 116 -14.03 10.39 5.09
C ASN A 116 -15.38 10.12 4.43
N ASP A 117 -15.81 8.85 4.48
CA ASP A 117 -17.07 8.38 3.89
C ASP A 117 -17.25 8.61 2.38
N THR A 118 -16.17 8.96 1.67
CA THR A 118 -16.13 8.96 0.20
C THR A 118 -15.80 7.58 -0.36
N ARG A 119 -15.91 7.39 -1.69
CA ARG A 119 -15.59 6.10 -2.32
C ARG A 119 -14.10 5.74 -2.10
N GLY A 120 -13.81 4.45 -1.93
CA GLY A 120 -12.48 3.97 -1.53
C GLY A 120 -11.34 4.41 -2.44
N TYR A 121 -11.57 4.54 -3.76
CA TYR A 121 -10.52 5.04 -4.67
C TYR A 121 -10.21 6.53 -4.46
N ILE A 122 -11.18 7.35 -4.02
CA ILE A 122 -10.97 8.77 -3.68
C ILE A 122 -10.10 8.84 -2.43
N GLN A 123 -10.42 8.03 -1.41
CA GLN A 123 -9.60 7.95 -0.20
C GLN A 123 -8.16 7.51 -0.52
N GLN A 124 -8.00 6.49 -1.37
CA GLN A 124 -6.68 6.00 -1.77
C GLN A 124 -5.84 7.07 -2.48
N ILE A 125 -6.42 7.79 -3.45
CA ILE A 125 -5.67 8.82 -4.16
C ILE A 125 -5.37 10.03 -3.27
N ALA A 126 -6.27 10.41 -2.37
CA ALA A 126 -6.05 11.46 -1.39
C ALA A 126 -4.92 11.09 -0.42
N GLU A 127 -4.91 9.86 0.08
CA GLU A 127 -3.85 9.35 0.97
C GLU A 127 -2.49 9.36 0.25
N GLN A 128 -2.42 8.90 -1.00
CA GLN A 128 -1.18 8.96 -1.80
C GLN A 128 -0.72 10.40 -2.04
N THR A 129 -1.65 11.31 -2.36
CA THR A 129 -1.37 12.73 -2.59
C THR A 129 -0.76 13.34 -1.32
N ILE A 130 -1.41 13.17 -0.18
CA ILE A 130 -0.94 13.70 1.11
C ILE A 130 0.42 13.12 1.48
N ASN A 131 0.59 11.80 1.36
CA ASN A 131 1.86 11.16 1.70
C ASN A 131 3.01 11.61 0.80
N SER A 132 2.75 11.82 -0.50
CA SER A 132 3.78 12.36 -1.39
C SER A 132 4.23 13.76 -0.98
N TYR A 133 3.33 14.61 -0.47
CA TYR A 133 3.69 15.91 0.09
C TYR A 133 4.49 15.77 1.39
N ASP A 134 3.98 14.97 2.35
CA ASP A 134 4.58 14.82 3.67
C ASP A 134 5.98 14.18 3.61
N LEU A 135 6.24 13.37 2.58
CA LEU A 135 7.55 12.79 2.29
C LEU A 135 8.45 13.68 1.41
N GLY A 136 8.02 14.88 1.04
CA GLY A 136 8.81 15.83 0.23
C GLY A 136 8.92 15.49 -1.26
N LEU A 137 8.09 14.58 -1.77
CA LEU A 137 8.03 14.18 -3.17
C LEU A 137 7.12 15.13 -3.96
N PHE A 138 7.53 16.39 -4.10
CA PHE A 138 6.64 17.46 -4.59
C PHE A 138 6.16 17.28 -6.04
N ASP A 139 6.99 16.75 -6.93
CA ASP A 139 6.57 16.47 -8.31
C ASP A 139 5.51 15.36 -8.36
N ALA A 140 5.70 14.31 -7.56
CA ALA A 140 4.71 13.24 -7.41
C ALA A 140 3.41 13.77 -6.79
N CYS A 141 3.51 14.64 -5.77
CA CYS A 141 2.37 15.32 -5.19
C CYS A 141 1.61 16.15 -6.23
N ALA A 142 2.30 16.92 -7.06
CA ALA A 142 1.66 17.73 -8.10
C ALA A 142 0.91 16.87 -9.12
N VAL A 143 1.46 15.71 -9.49
CA VAL A 143 0.80 14.74 -10.38
C VAL A 143 -0.44 14.12 -9.71
N LEU A 144 -0.31 13.70 -8.45
CA LEU A 144 -1.40 13.07 -7.71
C LEU A 144 -2.54 14.06 -7.41
N THR A 145 -2.23 15.32 -7.11
CA THR A 145 -3.23 16.39 -6.95
C THR A 145 -4.04 16.61 -8.22
N ARG A 146 -3.39 16.63 -9.39
CA ARG A 146 -4.09 16.72 -10.69
C ARG A 146 -5.05 15.55 -10.87
N LYS A 147 -4.59 14.34 -10.57
CA LYS A 147 -5.41 13.14 -10.71
C LYS A 147 -6.56 13.09 -9.69
N LEU A 148 -6.34 13.52 -8.45
CA LEU A 148 -7.39 13.68 -7.45
C LEU A 148 -8.45 14.68 -7.92
N LEU A 149 -8.03 15.83 -8.44
CA LEU A 149 -8.93 16.84 -8.97
C LEU A 149 -9.74 16.32 -10.17
N GLU A 150 -9.11 15.61 -11.10
CA GLU A 150 -9.78 14.96 -12.24
C GLU A 150 -10.92 14.04 -11.77
N VAL A 151 -10.63 13.16 -10.80
CA VAL A 151 -11.62 12.22 -10.24
C VAL A 151 -12.77 12.99 -9.57
N LEU A 152 -12.46 14.02 -8.78
CA LEU A 152 -13.49 14.81 -8.09
C LEU A 152 -14.40 15.57 -9.07
N ILE A 153 -13.85 16.09 -10.18
CA ILE A 153 -14.65 16.74 -11.22
C ILE A 153 -15.60 15.72 -11.86
N ILE A 154 -15.09 14.56 -12.27
CA ILE A 154 -15.92 13.51 -12.88
C ILE A 154 -17.06 13.11 -11.93
N GLU A 155 -16.77 12.84 -10.65
CA GLU A 155 -17.79 12.51 -9.64
C GLU A 155 -18.85 13.60 -9.49
N CYS A 156 -18.44 14.88 -9.56
CA CYS A 156 -19.38 16.00 -9.48
C CYS A 156 -20.34 15.99 -10.67
N PHE A 157 -19.83 15.85 -11.89
CA PHE A 157 -20.65 15.79 -13.10
C PHE A 157 -21.59 14.58 -13.12
N GLU A 158 -21.10 13.40 -12.71
CA GLU A 158 -21.91 12.18 -12.61
C GLU A 158 -23.01 12.31 -11.57
N ARG A 159 -22.71 12.84 -10.38
CA ARG A 159 -23.68 13.06 -9.30
C ARG A 159 -24.81 14.00 -9.72
N HIS A 160 -24.52 14.97 -10.59
CA HIS A 160 -25.50 15.90 -11.13
C HIS A 160 -26.09 15.46 -12.47
N SER A 161 -25.78 14.25 -12.96
CA SER A 161 -26.27 13.66 -14.22
C SER A 161 -26.04 14.56 -15.44
N VAL A 162 -24.88 15.22 -15.49
CA VAL A 162 -24.44 16.09 -16.60
C VAL A 162 -23.10 15.62 -17.19
N ASP A 163 -22.68 14.40 -16.86
CA ASP A 163 -21.44 13.77 -17.32
C ASP A 163 -21.30 13.69 -18.84
N ARG A 164 -22.42 13.72 -19.59
CA ARG A 164 -22.39 13.84 -21.06
C ARG A 164 -21.61 15.07 -21.57
N LEU A 165 -21.53 16.14 -20.78
CA LEU A 165 -20.83 17.37 -21.14
C LEU A 165 -19.30 17.20 -21.12
N ILE A 166 -18.81 16.19 -20.40
CA ILE A 166 -17.38 15.96 -20.19
C ILE A 166 -16.89 14.66 -20.83
N LYS A 167 -17.72 14.03 -21.68
CA LYS A 167 -17.39 12.81 -22.43
C LYS A 167 -17.11 13.14 -23.89
N LYS A 168 -16.07 12.50 -24.43
CA LYS A 168 -15.75 12.45 -25.86
C LYS A 168 -16.74 11.52 -26.59
N SER A 169 -16.70 11.55 -27.92
CA SER A 169 -17.50 10.69 -28.78
C SER A 169 -17.25 9.19 -28.58
N ASP A 170 -16.07 8.81 -28.09
CA ASP A 170 -15.70 7.42 -27.77
C ASP A 170 -16.16 6.96 -26.38
N GLY A 171 -16.86 7.83 -25.63
CA GLY A 171 -17.33 7.56 -24.26
C GLY A 171 -16.27 7.81 -23.17
N CYS A 172 -15.03 8.15 -23.53
CA CYS A 172 -13.99 8.51 -22.57
C CYS A 172 -14.18 9.93 -22.04
N PHE A 173 -13.79 10.17 -20.79
CA PHE A 173 -13.77 11.53 -20.23
C PHE A 173 -12.66 12.39 -20.87
N TYR A 174 -12.86 13.70 -20.85
CA TYR A 174 -11.81 14.63 -21.22
C TYR A 174 -10.60 14.59 -20.26
N TYR A 175 -9.46 15.13 -20.72
CA TYR A 175 -8.32 15.37 -19.86
C TYR A 175 -8.60 16.53 -18.90
N LEU A 176 -7.88 16.58 -17.77
CA LEU A 176 -8.06 17.57 -16.71
C LEU A 176 -8.22 19.03 -17.21
N SER A 177 -7.44 19.47 -18.20
CA SER A 177 -7.51 20.84 -18.73
C SER A 177 -8.90 21.21 -19.27
N ASP A 178 -9.53 20.28 -19.98
CA ASP A 178 -10.86 20.45 -20.56
C ASP A 178 -11.94 20.21 -19.51
N LEU A 179 -11.73 19.27 -18.59
CA LEU A 179 -12.61 19.06 -17.44
C LEU A 179 -12.75 20.31 -16.57
N ILE A 180 -11.65 21.01 -16.28
CA ILE A 180 -11.66 22.29 -15.56
C ILE A 180 -12.44 23.34 -16.35
N THR A 181 -12.29 23.35 -17.67
CA THR A 181 -12.99 24.31 -18.53
C THR A 181 -14.51 24.11 -18.44
N GLU A 182 -14.98 22.87 -18.51
CA GLU A 182 -16.41 22.57 -18.37
C GLU A 182 -16.91 22.76 -16.94
N LEU A 183 -16.12 22.41 -15.92
CA LEU A 183 -16.45 22.64 -14.51
C LEU A 183 -16.75 24.12 -14.23
N LEU A 184 -15.97 25.04 -14.83
CA LEU A 184 -16.11 26.47 -14.59
C LEU A 184 -17.29 27.12 -15.31
N LYS A 185 -17.79 26.49 -16.38
CA LYS A 185 -18.94 26.97 -17.17
C LYS A 185 -20.29 26.53 -16.60
N GLU A 186 -20.31 25.37 -15.94
CA GLU A 186 -21.55 24.71 -15.53
C GLU A 186 -22.26 25.45 -14.37
N PRO A 187 -23.53 25.88 -14.54
CA PRO A 187 -24.27 26.60 -13.52
C PRO A 187 -24.81 25.75 -12.36
N LYS A 188 -24.77 24.41 -12.43
CA LYS A 188 -25.28 23.54 -11.35
C LYS A 188 -24.57 23.66 -10.00
N TRP A 189 -23.39 24.27 -9.95
CA TRP A 189 -22.63 24.48 -8.72
C TRP A 189 -21.96 25.85 -8.70
N ASN A 190 -21.56 26.27 -7.51
CA ASN A 190 -20.82 27.50 -7.30
C ASN A 190 -19.36 27.19 -6.98
N ILE A 191 -18.44 27.68 -7.80
CA ILE A 191 -17.00 27.62 -7.54
C ILE A 191 -16.55 28.94 -6.91
N SER A 192 -15.80 28.87 -5.81
CA SER A 192 -15.26 30.05 -5.14
C SER A 192 -14.30 30.83 -6.04
N ARG A 193 -14.18 32.16 -5.83
CA ARG A 193 -13.29 33.02 -6.64
C ARG A 193 -11.85 32.49 -6.68
N ASN A 194 -11.34 32.03 -5.55
CA ASN A 194 -9.98 31.49 -5.44
C ASN A 194 -9.83 30.21 -6.28
N ALA A 195 -10.79 29.29 -6.21
CA ALA A 195 -10.78 28.08 -7.02
C ALA A 195 -10.86 28.41 -8.52
N LYS A 196 -11.71 29.36 -8.93
CA LYS A 196 -11.79 29.81 -10.34
C LYS A 196 -10.44 30.33 -10.89
N GLN A 197 -9.64 30.99 -10.06
CA GLN A 197 -8.33 31.51 -10.44
C GLN A 197 -7.22 30.47 -10.38
N SER A 198 -7.28 29.53 -9.44
CA SER A 198 -6.21 28.56 -9.19
C SER A 198 -6.32 27.30 -10.05
N LEU A 199 -7.54 26.80 -10.31
CA LEU A 199 -7.74 25.57 -11.09
C LEU A 199 -7.05 25.62 -12.46
N PRO A 200 -7.14 26.71 -13.26
CA PRO A 200 -6.46 26.78 -14.54
C PRO A 200 -4.92 26.76 -14.47
N LYS A 201 -4.33 27.06 -13.29
CA LYS A 201 -2.87 27.06 -13.06
C LYS A 201 -2.33 25.68 -12.70
N ILE A 202 -3.22 24.72 -12.42
CA ILE A 202 -2.88 23.31 -12.16
C ILE A 202 -2.64 22.55 -13.48
N LYS A 203 -2.80 23.21 -14.63
CA LYS A 203 -2.45 22.65 -15.95
C LYS A 203 -0.99 22.23 -16.03
#